data_AF-A0A1Y4F1Y5-F1
#
_entry.id   AF-A0A1Y4F1Y5-F1
#
_cell.length_a   1.000
_cell.length_b   1.000
_cell.length_c   1.000
_cell.angle_alpha   90.00
_cell.angle_beta   90.00
_cell.angle_gamma   90.00
#
_symmetry.space_group_name_H-M   'P 1'
#
loop_
_entity.id
_entity.type
_entity.pdbx_description
1 polymer ?
#
loop_
_entity_poly.entity_id
_entity_poly.type
_entity_poly.pdbx_seq_one_letter_code
_entity_poly.pdbx_strand_id
1 'polypeptide(L)' 'MIKTETITIKGKQFMHTYSTAGCYIERDGERYADAIDPLDSGRTYTETDIPIKTEEEDVYRAAYNIVTGQEVQE' A
#
# COMPACT_ATOMS: atom_id res chain seq x y z
N MET A 1 7.76 8.28 0.42
CA MET A 1 8.27 8.74 -0.89
C MET A 1 7.83 7.73 -1.93
N ILE A 2 7.13 8.17 -2.98
CA ILE A 2 6.79 7.29 -4.10
C ILE A 2 8.04 6.82 -4.85
N LYS A 3 8.07 5.53 -5.20
CA LYS A 3 9.13 4.90 -5.97
C LYS A 3 8.52 4.17 -7.16
N THR A 4 9.24 4.21 -8.28
CA THR A 4 8.92 3.43 -9.47
C THR A 4 10.14 2.62 -9.91
N GLU A 5 9.95 1.34 -10.21
CA GLU A 5 11.00 0.46 -10.70
C GLU A 5 10.51 -0.52 -11.78
N THR A 6 11.42 -1.01 -12.61
CA THR A 6 11.10 -2.03 -13.62
C THR A 6 11.20 -3.42 -13.02
N ILE A 7 10.12 -4.19 -13.09
CA ILE A 7 10.07 -5.58 -12.66
C ILE A 7 9.80 -6.52 -13.84
N THR A 8 10.14 -7.81 -13.70
CA THR A 8 9.87 -8.83 -14.71
C THR A 8 8.91 -9.89 -14.18
N ILE A 9 7.78 -10.08 -14.86
CA ILE A 9 6.79 -11.11 -14.56
C ILE A 9 6.64 -12.01 -15.78
N LYS A 10 6.96 -13.31 -15.62
CA LYS A 10 6.86 -14.33 -16.70
C LYS A 10 7.57 -13.90 -18.01
N GLY A 11 8.76 -13.29 -17.88
CA GLY A 11 9.57 -12.84 -19.01
C GLY A 11 9.12 -11.55 -19.69
N LYS A 12 8.09 -10.86 -19.15
CA LYS A 12 7.66 -9.53 -19.61
C LYS A 12 7.99 -8.47 -18.57
N GLN A 13 8.38 -7.29 -19.02
CA GLN A 13 8.74 -6.17 -18.15
C GLN A 13 7.55 -5.24 -17.90
N PHE A 14 7.49 -4.71 -16.67
CA PHE A 14 6.44 -3.82 -16.18
C PHE A 14 7.06 -2.73 -15.31
N MET A 15 6.34 -1.62 -15.14
CA MET A 15 6.63 -0.61 -14.14
C MET A 15 5.83 -0.89 -12.89
N HIS A 16 6.53 -1.01 -11.76
CA HIS A 16 5.95 -1.12 -10.45
C HIS A 16 6.08 0.23 -9.73
N THR A 17 4.97 0.83 -9.36
CA THR A 17 4.93 2.08 -8.58
C THR A 17 4.30 1.82 -7.23
N TYR A 18 4.95 2.26 -6.16
CA TYR A 18 4.47 2.11 -4.78
C TYR A 18 5.04 3.19 -3.88
N SER A 19 4.42 3.37 -2.71
CA SER A 19 4.92 4.27 -1.67
C SER A 19 5.87 3.53 -0.73
N THR A 20 7.02 4.12 -0.43
CA THR A 20 7.97 3.56 0.55
C THR A 20 7.55 3.82 2.00
N ALA A 21 6.53 4.65 2.20
CA ALA A 21 6.03 5.05 3.53
C ALA A 21 4.81 4.24 3.98
N GLY A 22 4.40 3.22 3.23
CA GLY A 22 3.20 2.43 3.55
C GLY A 22 1.89 3.19 3.35
N CYS A 23 1.90 4.30 2.61
CA CYS A 23 0.72 5.04 2.19
C CYS A 23 0.21 4.60 0.81
N TYR A 24 -1.06 4.90 0.50
CA TYR A 24 -1.63 4.68 -0.83
C TYR A 24 -0.98 5.60 -1.88
N ILE A 25 -0.96 5.14 -3.13
CA ILE A 25 -0.73 5.97 -4.32
C ILE A 25 -2.07 6.27 -5.00
N GLU A 26 -2.22 7.44 -5.60
CA GLU A 26 -3.47 7.88 -6.24
C GLU A 26 -3.24 8.23 -7.72
N ARG A 27 -4.21 7.84 -8.56
CA ARG A 27 -4.33 8.26 -9.96
C ARG A 27 -5.80 8.46 -10.29
N ASP A 28 -6.13 9.60 -10.88
CA ASP A 28 -7.51 9.94 -11.31
C ASP A 28 -8.57 9.80 -10.20
N GLY A 29 -8.18 10.04 -8.94
CA GLY A 29 -9.05 9.91 -7.76
C GLY A 29 -9.20 8.48 -7.22
N GLU A 30 -8.59 7.47 -7.86
CA GLU A 30 -8.55 6.10 -7.36
C GLU A 30 -7.25 5.81 -6.61
N ARG A 31 -7.36 5.09 -5.48
CA ARG A 31 -6.24 4.76 -4.59
C ARG A 31 -5.84 3.31 -4.70
N TYR A 32 -4.54 3.07 -4.73
CA TYR A 32 -3.93 1.76 -4.87
C TYR A 32 -2.82 1.60 -3.83
N ALA A 33 -2.64 0.41 -3.28
CA ALA A 33 -1.49 0.12 -2.42
C ALA A 33 -0.19 0.16 -3.24
N ASP A 34 -0.25 -0.38 -4.45
CA ASP A 34 0.76 -0.33 -5.48
C ASP A 34 0.12 -0.46 -6.87
N ALA A 35 0.90 -0.23 -7.94
CA ALA A 35 0.46 -0.37 -9.31
C ALA A 35 1.50 -1.09 -10.17
N ILE A 36 1.04 -2.06 -10.96
CA ILE A 36 1.83 -2.77 -11.99
C ILE A 36 1.30 -2.37 -13.37
N ASP A 37 2.08 -1.59 -14.09
CA ASP A 37 1.70 -1.05 -15.39
C ASP A 37 2.64 -1.51 -16.51
N PRO A 38 2.20 -1.52 -17.78
CA PRO A 38 3.12 -1.61 -18.91
C PRO A 38 4.18 -0.49 -18.89
N LEU A 39 5.40 -0.80 -19.35
CA LEU A 39 6.56 0.12 -19.35
C LEU A 39 6.26 1.52 -19.87
N ASP A 40 5.49 1.62 -20.95
CA ASP A 40 5.19 2.88 -21.64
C ASP A 40 3.74 3.33 -21.47
N SER A 41 3.11 2.97 -20.35
CA SER A 41 1.70 3.29 -20.11
C SER A 41 1.41 4.79 -19.97
N GLY A 42 2.44 5.62 -19.70
CA GLY A 42 2.29 7.05 -19.43
C GLY A 42 1.55 7.37 -18.12
N ARG A 43 1.23 6.36 -17.32
CA ARG A 43 0.51 6.51 -16.06
C ARG A 43 1.42 7.17 -15.03
N THR A 44 0.87 8.18 -14.36
CA THR A 44 1.55 8.91 -13.27
C THR A 44 0.71 8.78 -12.01
N TYR A 45 1.38 8.62 -10.88
CA TYR A 45 0.74 8.50 -9.57
C TYR A 45 1.31 9.55 -8.63
N THR A 46 0.51 9.94 -7.65
CA THR A 46 0.96 10.79 -6.54
C THR A 46 0.88 10.00 -5.25
N GLU A 47 1.88 10.13 -4.38
CA GLU A 47 1.80 9.58 -3.01
C GLU A 47 0.73 10.33 -2.23
N THR A 48 -0.09 9.60 -1.48
CA THR A 48 -1.03 10.19 -0.53
C THR A 48 -0.44 10.15 0.88
N ASP A 49 -1.02 10.93 1.80
CA ASP A 49 -0.72 10.83 3.23
C ASP A 49 -1.60 9.78 3.94
N ILE A 50 -2.34 8.96 3.19
CA ILE A 50 -3.29 8.00 3.75
C ILE A 50 -2.57 6.65 3.89
N PRO A 51 -2.40 6.13 5.12
CA PRO A 51 -1.76 4.83 5.33
C PRO A 51 -2.62 3.71 4.74
N ILE A 52 -1.95 2.69 4.18
CA ILE A 52 -2.60 1.47 3.71
C ILE A 52 -3.20 0.77 4.92
N LYS A 53 -4.50 0.50 4.89
CA LYS A 53 -5.15 -0.28 5.94
C LYS A 53 -4.72 -1.74 5.82
N THR A 54 -3.90 -2.21 6.75
CA THR A 54 -3.67 -3.63 6.96
C THR A 54 -4.60 -4.10 8.08
N GLU A 55 -5.41 -5.12 7.85
CA GLU A 55 -6.29 -5.68 8.89
C GLU A 55 -5.50 -6.30 10.07
N GLU A 56 -4.17 -6.41 9.94
CA GLU A 56 -3.28 -6.94 10.99
C GLU A 56 -3.20 -6.05 12.24
N GLU A 57 -3.29 -4.71 12.12
CA GLU A 57 -3.20 -3.83 13.30
C GLU A 57 -4.35 -4.06 14.29
N ASP A 58 -5.54 -4.42 13.81
CA ASP A 58 -6.67 -4.74 14.68
C ASP A 58 -6.49 -6.09 15.39
N VAL A 59 -5.87 -7.08 14.74
CA VAL A 59 -5.60 -8.40 15.33
C VAL A 59 -4.52 -8.31 16.42
N TYR A 60 -3.42 -7.59 16.16
CA TYR A 60 -2.36 -7.41 17.16
C TYR A 60 -2.83 -6.57 18.34
N ARG A 61 -3.62 -5.51 18.11
CA ARG A 61 -4.23 -4.71 19.18
C ARG A 61 -5.20 -5.55 20.01
N ALA A 62 -6.04 -6.36 19.37
CA ALA A 62 -6.95 -7.27 20.07
C ALA A 62 -6.18 -8.29 20.92
N ALA A 63 -5.17 -8.96 20.35
CA ALA A 63 -4.34 -9.93 21.06
C ALA A 63 -3.58 -9.28 22.23
N TYR A 64 -3.01 -8.09 22.03
CA TYR A 64 -2.33 -7.34 23.08
C TYR A 64 -3.29 -6.97 24.22
N ASN A 65 -4.46 -6.42 23.90
CA ASN A 65 -5.49 -6.04 24.89
C ASN A 65 -5.99 -7.24 25.70
N ILE A 66 -6.11 -8.42 25.08
CA ILE A 66 -6.44 -9.67 25.77
C ILE A 66 -5.34 -10.07 26.76
N VAL A 67 -4.06 -9.94 26.38
CA VAL A 67 -2.92 -10.31 27.23
C VAL A 67 -2.67 -9.30 28.35
N THR A 68 -2.92 -8.01 28.10
CA THR A 68 -2.66 -6.93 29.06
C THR A 68 -3.89 -6.54 29.89
N GLY A 69 -5.07 -7.08 29.58
CA GLY A 69 -6.32 -6.83 30.31
C GLY A 69 -6.91 -5.44 30.11
N GLN A 70 -6.58 -4.76 29.00
CA GLN A 70 -7.19 -3.48 28.66
C GLN A 70 -8.56 -3.71 28.01
N GLU A 71 -9.62 -3.12 28.55
CA GLU A 71 -10.96 -3.20 27.95
C GLU A 71 -10.98 -2.54 26.57
N VAL A 72 -11.44 -3.28 25.56
CA VAL A 72 -11.75 -2.71 24.24
C VAL A 72 -13.04 -1.91 24.37
N GLN A 73 -12.97 -0.58 24.26
CA GLN A 73 -14.18 0.24 24.15
C GLN A 73 -14.77 0.02 22.74
N GLU A 74 -16.09 -0.23 22.70
CA GLU A 74 -16.89 -0.47 21.48
C GLU A 74 -16.86 0.71 20.49
#